data_AF-A0A2D6RIX3-F1
#
_entry.id   AF-A0A2D6RIX3-F1
#
_cell.length_a   1.000
_cell.length_b   1.000
_cell.length_c   1.000
_cell.angle_alpha   90.00
_cell.angle_beta   90.00
_cell.angle_gamma   90.00
#
_symmetry.space_group_name_H-M   'P 1'
#
loop_
_entity.id
_entity.type
_entity.pdbx_description
1 polymer ?
#
loop_
_entity_poly.entity_id
_entity_poly.type
_entity_poly.pdbx_seq_one_letter_code
_entity_poly.pdbx_strand_id
1 'polypeptide(L)'
;MKYIFTETQLLKFPSLPTLYLGVACSYLMLSGSAHAISSHQPSDHVINFVKQQTKDGHHIGRGLSSMATRYPEKADVITKAALTLYPDQYEQVIKGLLKAEPALACDVVKAAIDSNVADTSEIVAIAIEADPAFANEILEIAAENDIAEISSIIRVTINSGAIDQQSVVDTTLESYPEKLKEILSAAINAVPDSVLTFMKSALDLFPDETEQVVSTTITTHSSDKHQEIVNFAIDNGADKEIVIKAALESGVDKEELAKLASRKD
;
A
#
# COMPACT_ATOMS: atom_id res chain seq x y z
N MET A 1 -37.34 -25.36 47.80
CA MET A 1 -37.40 -23.88 47.73
C MET A 1 -37.44 -23.49 46.27
N LYS A 2 -38.57 -22.91 45.84
CA LYS A 2 -38.71 -22.20 44.56
C LYS A 2 -38.08 -20.82 44.71
N TYR A 3 -37.31 -20.36 43.74
CA TYR A 3 -37.32 -18.97 43.30
C TYR A 3 -36.99 -18.92 41.79
N ILE A 4 -37.97 -18.41 41.06
CA ILE A 4 -37.96 -17.95 39.67
C ILE A 4 -37.73 -16.45 39.73
N PHE A 5 -36.91 -15.88 38.84
CA PHE A 5 -36.88 -14.50 38.28
C PHE A 5 -35.44 -14.21 37.82
N THR A 6 -35.11 -13.58 36.68
CA THR A 6 -35.86 -13.06 35.52
C THR A 6 -34.81 -12.64 34.47
N GLU A 7 -35.25 -12.60 33.22
CA GLU A 7 -34.60 -11.98 32.06
C GLU A 7 -33.85 -10.69 32.39
N THR A 8 -32.58 -10.61 32.00
CA THR A 8 -31.87 -9.34 31.86
C THR A 8 -32.09 -8.86 30.43
N GLN A 9 -32.86 -7.78 30.32
CA GLN A 9 -33.15 -7.06 29.09
C GLN A 9 -31.85 -6.72 28.34
N LEU A 10 -31.74 -7.23 27.12
CA LEU A 10 -30.77 -6.81 26.12
C LEU A 10 -30.99 -5.33 25.78
N LEU A 11 -30.13 -4.48 26.33
CA LEU A 11 -29.98 -3.10 25.87
C LEU A 11 -29.47 -3.11 24.43
N LYS A 12 -30.39 -2.93 23.48
CA LYS A 12 -30.08 -2.54 22.10
C LYS A 12 -29.41 -1.15 22.14
N PHE A 13 -28.10 -1.12 21.98
CA PHE A 13 -27.40 0.11 21.61
C PHE A 13 -27.67 0.39 20.13
N PRO A 14 -28.10 1.61 19.74
CA PRO A 14 -28.19 1.98 18.35
C PRO A 14 -26.78 1.93 17.73
N SER A 15 -26.68 1.32 16.55
CA SER A 15 -25.47 1.27 15.74
C SER A 15 -24.95 2.69 15.49
N LEU A 16 -23.84 3.04 16.14
CA LEU A 16 -23.07 4.22 15.78
C LEU A 16 -22.48 4.00 14.38
N PRO A 17 -22.47 5.02 13.51
CA PRO A 17 -21.85 4.92 12.21
C PRO A 17 -20.36 4.66 12.39
N THR A 18 -19.86 3.65 11.68
CA THR A 18 -18.45 3.35 11.52
C THR A 18 -17.79 4.57 10.86
N LEU A 19 -17.26 5.45 11.70
CA LEU A 19 -16.43 6.55 11.24
C LEU A 19 -15.06 5.93 10.94
N TYR A 20 -14.81 5.62 9.67
CA TYR A 20 -13.47 5.30 9.19
C TYR A 20 -12.59 6.53 9.46
N LEU A 21 -11.90 6.52 10.60
CA LEU A 21 -10.70 7.31 10.78
C LEU A 21 -9.62 6.65 9.92
N GLY A 22 -9.54 7.05 8.65
CA GLY A 22 -8.25 7.07 7.98
C GLY A 22 -7.36 7.98 8.83
N VAL A 23 -6.44 7.39 9.59
CA VAL A 23 -5.39 8.12 10.29
C VAL A 23 -4.39 8.53 9.22
N ALA A 24 -4.78 9.50 8.39
CA ALA A 24 -3.83 10.36 7.73
C ALA A 24 -2.92 10.89 8.84
N CYS A 25 -1.61 10.87 8.61
CA CYS A 25 -0.54 11.40 9.45
C CYS A 25 -0.77 12.91 9.74
N SER A 26 -1.82 13.21 10.50
CA SER A 26 -2.32 14.52 10.83
C SER A 26 -1.80 14.80 12.23
N TYR A 27 -0.60 15.38 12.25
CA TYR A 27 0.02 15.98 13.42
C TYR A 27 -1.01 16.73 14.29
N LEU A 28 -1.34 16.18 15.46
CA LEU A 28 -1.78 16.99 16.59
C LEU A 28 -0.53 17.40 17.40
N MET A 29 0.18 18.42 16.92
CA MET A 29 1.11 19.19 17.72
C MET A 29 0.50 20.57 17.99
N LEU A 30 -0.26 20.66 19.07
CA LEU A 30 -0.65 21.94 19.65
C LEU A 30 0.49 22.43 20.55
N SER A 31 1.50 23.07 19.95
CA SER A 31 2.19 24.28 20.46
C SER A 31 3.57 24.47 19.79
N GLY A 32 3.75 25.64 19.17
CA GLY A 32 5.06 26.27 19.03
C GLY A 32 5.91 25.88 17.81
N SER A 33 5.85 26.77 16.79
CA SER A 33 6.76 26.88 15.64
C SER A 33 6.52 25.90 14.49
N ALA A 34 5.80 26.40 13.47
CA ALA A 34 5.85 25.86 12.13
C ALA A 34 7.31 25.89 11.63
N HIS A 35 7.98 24.74 11.63
CA HIS A 35 9.15 24.53 10.79
C HIS A 35 8.64 24.07 9.43
N ALA A 36 8.85 24.90 8.42
CA ALA A 36 8.68 24.49 7.04
C ALA A 36 9.53 23.24 6.81
N ILE A 37 8.91 22.15 6.35
CA ILE A 37 9.62 20.97 5.85
C ILE A 37 10.31 21.41 4.56
N SER A 38 11.55 21.89 4.71
CA SER A 38 12.39 22.29 3.60
C SER A 38 13.24 21.10 3.21
N SER A 39 13.22 20.76 1.92
CA SER A 39 14.10 19.79 1.24
C SER A 39 15.58 20.22 1.26
N HIS A 40 16.13 20.54 2.43
CA HIS A 40 17.49 21.01 2.55
C HIS A 40 18.47 19.85 2.47
N GLN A 41 19.41 19.99 1.54
CA GLN A 41 20.58 19.12 1.48
C GLN A 41 21.29 19.15 2.85
N PRO A 42 21.81 18.01 3.33
CA PRO A 42 22.49 17.96 4.61
C PRO A 42 23.70 18.90 4.63
N SER A 43 23.91 19.62 5.73
CA SER A 43 25.12 20.44 5.89
C SER A 43 26.37 19.57 6.05
N ASP A 44 27.54 20.12 5.71
CA ASP A 44 28.84 19.44 5.88
C ASP A 44 29.08 18.96 7.32
N HIS A 45 28.52 19.66 8.32
CA HIS A 45 28.61 19.25 9.71
C HIS A 45 27.84 17.94 9.98
N VAL A 46 26.65 17.78 9.41
CA VAL A 46 25.84 16.56 9.53
C VAL A 46 26.54 15.41 8.80
N ILE A 47 27.05 15.67 7.58
CA ILE A 47 27.80 14.67 6.80
C ILE A 47 29.02 14.17 7.58
N ASN A 48 29.84 15.08 8.12
CA ASN A 48 31.01 14.70 8.90
C ASN A 48 30.63 13.95 10.19
N PHE A 49 29.53 14.33 10.83
CA PHE A 49 29.03 13.62 12.00
C PHE A 49 28.60 12.18 11.66
N VAL A 50 27.82 11.99 10.59
CA VAL A 50 27.44 10.65 10.10
C VAL A 50 28.67 9.81 9.75
N LYS A 51 29.63 10.38 9.02
CA LYS A 51 30.89 9.69 8.67
C LYS A 51 31.66 9.23 9.90
N GLN A 52 31.71 10.06 10.94
CA GLN A 52 32.35 9.70 12.22
C GLN A 52 31.60 8.58 12.94
N GLN A 53 30.27 8.66 13.06
CA GLN A 53 29.46 7.64 13.75
C GLN A 53 29.48 6.28 13.07
N THR A 54 29.57 6.27 11.74
CA THR A 54 29.66 5.04 10.93
C THR A 54 31.08 4.50 10.78
N LYS A 55 32.08 5.19 11.37
CA LYS A 55 33.53 4.89 11.25
C LYS A 55 33.96 4.72 9.80
N ASP A 56 33.73 5.75 8.98
CA ASP A 56 34.09 5.74 7.55
C ASP A 56 33.44 4.56 6.79
N GLY A 57 32.19 4.23 7.12
CA GLY A 57 31.42 3.18 6.45
C GLY A 57 31.64 1.76 6.99
N HIS A 58 32.53 1.53 7.96
CA HIS A 58 32.76 0.19 8.50
C HIS A 58 31.60 -0.30 9.38
N HIS A 59 30.79 0.62 9.93
CA HIS A 59 29.70 0.33 10.86
C HIS A 59 28.44 1.15 10.55
N ILE A 60 28.04 1.23 9.28
CA ILE A 60 26.87 2.02 8.84
C ILE A 60 25.65 1.74 9.70
N GLY A 61 25.17 0.48 9.71
CA GLY A 61 23.96 0.12 10.45
C GLY A 61 24.03 0.53 11.92
N ARG A 62 25.06 0.09 12.66
CA ARG A 62 25.19 0.41 14.11
C ARG A 62 25.35 1.91 14.40
N GLY A 63 26.12 2.61 13.57
CA GLY A 63 26.36 4.04 13.72
C GLY A 63 25.06 4.82 13.53
N LEU A 64 24.34 4.54 12.44
CA LEU A 64 23.06 5.15 12.14
C LEU A 64 21.98 4.78 13.15
N SER A 65 21.91 3.53 13.59
CA SER A 65 20.99 3.11 14.66
C SER A 65 21.21 3.95 15.93
N SER A 66 22.47 4.13 16.37
CA SER A 66 22.74 4.96 17.55
C SER A 66 22.38 6.43 17.33
N MET A 67 22.44 6.94 16.10
CA MET A 67 22.04 8.30 15.79
C MET A 67 20.51 8.44 15.81
N ALA A 68 19.78 7.53 15.16
CA ALA A 68 18.32 7.50 15.14
C ALA A 68 17.73 7.43 16.54
N THR A 69 18.28 6.60 17.43
CA THR A 69 17.83 6.53 18.83
C THR A 69 18.07 7.82 19.61
N ARG A 70 19.12 8.59 19.29
CA ARG A 70 19.49 9.81 20.03
C ARG A 70 18.87 11.08 19.47
N TYR A 71 18.64 11.11 18.16
CA TYR A 71 18.16 12.26 17.41
C TYR A 71 17.05 11.81 16.43
N PRO A 72 15.97 11.19 16.92
CA PRO A 72 14.89 10.71 16.06
C PRO A 72 14.26 11.85 15.23
N GLU A 73 14.24 13.07 15.76
CA GLU A 73 13.73 14.27 15.08
C GLU A 73 14.61 14.76 13.93
N LYS A 74 15.74 14.10 13.67
CA LYS A 74 16.69 14.39 12.58
C LYS A 74 16.79 13.25 11.57
N ALA A 75 15.86 12.30 11.60
CA ALA A 75 15.87 11.12 10.75
C ALA A 75 16.04 11.47 9.26
N ASP A 76 15.32 12.46 8.77
CA ASP A 76 15.35 12.92 7.37
C ASP A 76 16.75 13.37 6.92
N VAL A 77 17.38 14.30 7.64
CA VAL A 77 18.69 14.85 7.32
C VAL A 77 19.83 13.86 7.61
N ILE A 78 19.67 12.98 8.60
CA ILE A 78 20.61 11.88 8.85
C ILE A 78 20.57 10.88 7.69
N THR A 79 19.36 10.52 7.23
CA THR A 79 19.17 9.60 6.10
C THR A 79 19.80 10.18 4.83
N LYS A 80 19.47 11.43 4.49
CA LYS A 80 20.04 12.12 3.32
C LYS A 80 21.56 12.20 3.38
N ALA A 81 22.13 12.50 4.55
CA ALA A 81 23.59 12.55 4.72
C ALA A 81 24.23 11.17 4.57
N ALA A 82 23.61 10.12 5.11
CA ALA A 82 24.09 8.76 5.00
C ALA A 82 24.05 8.25 3.55
N LEU A 83 22.96 8.51 2.82
CA LEU A 83 22.81 8.15 1.42
C LEU A 83 23.74 8.96 0.50
N THR A 84 24.06 10.20 0.87
CA THR A 84 25.09 10.99 0.18
C THR A 84 26.49 10.36 0.32
N LEU A 85 26.81 9.84 1.52
CA LEU A 85 28.12 9.24 1.80
C LEU A 85 28.26 7.81 1.28
N TYR A 86 27.17 7.05 1.34
CA TYR A 86 27.15 5.61 1.08
C TYR A 86 26.03 5.25 0.10
N PRO A 87 25.98 5.86 -1.10
CA PRO A 87 24.91 5.63 -2.05
C PRO A 87 24.82 4.15 -2.46
N ASP A 88 25.95 3.46 -2.62
CA ASP A 88 25.99 2.03 -2.98
C ASP A 88 25.65 1.08 -1.81
N GLN A 89 25.39 1.61 -0.61
CA GLN A 89 25.05 0.84 0.59
C GLN A 89 23.71 1.30 1.17
N TYR A 90 22.83 1.88 0.34
CA TYR A 90 21.50 2.37 0.71
C TYR A 90 20.67 1.35 1.48
N GLU A 91 20.74 0.06 1.12
CA GLU A 91 20.04 -1.00 1.84
C GLU A 91 20.45 -1.05 3.32
N GLN A 92 21.74 -0.98 3.61
CA GLN A 92 22.24 -0.98 5.00
C GLN A 92 21.88 0.30 5.74
N VAL A 93 21.82 1.44 5.04
CA VAL A 93 21.39 2.72 5.59
C VAL A 93 19.92 2.62 6.03
N ILE A 94 19.03 2.22 5.11
CA ILE A 94 17.59 2.09 5.36
C ILE A 94 17.34 1.07 6.48
N LYS A 95 17.87 -0.15 6.35
CA LYS A 95 17.70 -1.21 7.38
C LYS A 95 18.26 -0.79 8.74
N GLY A 96 19.39 -0.08 8.76
CA GLY A 96 20.04 0.38 10.00
C GLY A 96 19.22 1.41 10.78
N LEU A 97 18.54 2.32 10.06
CA LEU A 97 17.70 3.35 10.65
C LEU A 97 16.35 2.76 11.12
N LEU A 98 15.67 2.00 10.26
CA LEU A 98 14.35 1.45 10.56
C LEU A 98 14.36 0.42 11.71
N LYS A 99 15.36 -0.46 11.75
CA LYS A 99 15.49 -1.43 12.86
C LYS A 99 15.78 -0.78 14.21
N ALA A 100 16.28 0.44 14.22
CA ALA A 100 16.60 1.16 15.44
C ALA A 100 15.41 1.90 16.00
N GLU A 101 14.63 2.53 15.12
CA GLU A 101 13.44 3.28 15.47
C GLU A 101 12.41 3.17 14.33
N PRO A 102 11.53 2.16 14.39
CA PRO A 102 10.52 1.92 13.36
C PRO A 102 9.58 3.09 13.10
N ALA A 103 9.31 3.91 14.13
CA ALA A 103 8.49 5.11 14.01
C ALA A 103 9.04 6.14 13.02
N LEU A 104 10.30 5.99 12.57
CA LEU A 104 10.93 6.84 11.55
C LEU A 104 10.68 6.35 10.11
N ALA A 105 9.89 5.29 9.90
CA ALA A 105 9.59 4.72 8.58
C ALA A 105 9.27 5.80 7.55
N CYS A 106 8.40 6.73 7.93
CA CYS A 106 7.97 7.82 7.07
C CYS A 106 9.13 8.69 6.56
N ASP A 107 9.94 9.20 7.49
CA ASP A 107 11.04 10.12 7.18
C ASP A 107 12.16 9.42 6.42
N VAL A 108 12.47 8.17 6.78
CA VAL A 108 13.55 7.39 6.17
C VAL A 108 13.18 6.98 4.74
N VAL A 109 11.98 6.44 4.52
CA VAL A 109 11.52 6.01 3.19
C VAL A 109 11.41 7.20 2.26
N LYS A 110 10.78 8.30 2.71
CA LYS A 110 10.70 9.53 1.92
C LYS A 110 12.08 10.08 1.57
N ALA A 111 12.98 10.15 2.54
CA ALA A 111 14.35 10.62 2.31
C ALA A 111 15.12 9.71 1.35
N ALA A 112 14.88 8.40 1.37
CA ALA A 112 15.49 7.46 0.44
C ALA A 112 14.98 7.65 -0.99
N ILE A 113 13.66 7.79 -1.18
CA ILE A 113 13.03 8.07 -2.47
C ILE A 113 13.57 9.39 -3.04
N ASP A 114 13.55 10.47 -2.24
CA ASP A 114 14.10 11.78 -2.59
C ASP A 114 15.57 11.74 -3.03
N SER A 115 16.34 10.79 -2.49
CA SER A 115 17.77 10.66 -2.77
C SER A 115 18.07 9.91 -4.07
N ASN A 116 17.04 9.30 -4.70
CA ASN A 116 17.14 8.62 -6.00
C ASN A 116 18.31 7.62 -6.07
N VAL A 117 18.46 6.82 -5.00
CA VAL A 117 19.54 5.81 -4.86
C VAL A 117 19.14 4.44 -5.43
N ALA A 118 17.85 4.19 -5.57
CA ALA A 118 17.25 2.98 -6.13
C ALA A 118 15.81 3.28 -6.58
N ASP A 119 15.17 2.33 -7.27
CA ASP A 119 13.75 2.43 -7.64
C ASP A 119 12.87 2.44 -6.37
N THR A 120 11.76 3.18 -6.39
CA THR A 120 10.86 3.32 -5.23
C THR A 120 10.38 1.95 -4.71
N SER A 121 10.05 1.02 -5.60
CA SER A 121 9.60 -0.32 -5.21
C SER A 121 10.68 -1.14 -4.49
N GLU A 122 11.96 -0.94 -4.81
CA GLU A 122 13.07 -1.57 -4.11
C GLU A 122 13.25 -0.97 -2.70
N ILE A 123 13.15 0.35 -2.57
CA ILE A 123 13.17 1.04 -1.27
C ILE A 123 12.04 0.52 -0.38
N VAL A 124 10.83 0.37 -0.93
CA VAL A 124 9.67 -0.21 -0.22
C VAL A 124 9.95 -1.65 0.22
N ALA A 125 10.50 -2.49 -0.66
CA ALA A 125 10.82 -3.88 -0.32
C ALA A 125 11.79 -3.95 0.88
N ILE A 126 12.85 -3.15 0.83
CA ILE A 126 13.87 -3.07 1.88
C ILE A 126 13.27 -2.57 3.19
N ALA A 127 12.39 -1.56 3.13
CA ALA A 127 11.76 -0.98 4.30
C ALA A 127 10.78 -1.95 4.98
N ILE A 128 9.94 -2.62 4.21
CA ILE A 128 9.00 -3.64 4.72
C ILE A 128 9.77 -4.84 5.29
N GLU A 129 10.87 -5.26 4.66
CA GLU A 129 11.73 -6.32 5.21
C GLU A 129 12.38 -5.88 6.54
N ALA A 130 12.74 -4.59 6.65
CA ALA A 130 13.34 -4.05 7.86
C ALA A 130 12.33 -4.01 9.03
N ASP A 131 11.11 -3.59 8.76
CA ASP A 131 10.00 -3.63 9.71
C ASP A 131 8.64 -3.90 9.04
N PRO A 132 8.16 -5.15 9.06
CA PRO A 132 6.87 -5.53 8.48
C PRO A 132 5.66 -4.86 9.13
N ALA A 133 5.76 -4.42 10.39
CA ALA A 133 4.63 -3.86 11.12
C ALA A 133 4.19 -2.49 10.57
N PHE A 134 5.05 -1.82 9.80
CA PHE A 134 4.81 -0.50 9.20
C PHE A 134 4.52 -0.58 7.69
N ALA A 135 4.18 -1.76 7.16
CA ALA A 135 4.04 -1.95 5.71
C ALA A 135 2.95 -1.08 5.08
N ASN A 136 1.87 -0.77 5.80
CA ASN A 136 0.81 0.13 5.32
C ASN A 136 1.31 1.57 5.20
N GLU A 137 1.97 2.07 6.24
CA GLU A 137 2.53 3.43 6.26
C GLU A 137 3.62 3.60 5.20
N ILE A 138 4.46 2.57 5.00
CA ILE A 138 5.47 2.55 3.94
C ILE A 138 4.83 2.58 2.55
N LEU A 139 3.77 1.79 2.32
CA LEU A 139 3.00 1.77 1.09
C LEU A 139 2.40 3.15 0.79
N GLU A 140 1.71 3.74 1.75
CA GLU A 140 1.05 5.05 1.59
C GLU A 140 2.06 6.12 1.22
N ILE A 141 3.18 6.19 1.94
CA ILE A 141 4.22 7.21 1.72
C ILE A 141 4.92 7.02 0.40
N ALA A 142 5.19 5.78 0.00
CA ALA A 142 5.77 5.52 -1.31
C ALA A 142 4.81 5.92 -2.44
N ALA A 143 3.52 5.59 -2.33
CA ALA A 143 2.52 5.98 -3.32
C ALA A 143 2.32 7.50 -3.39
N GLU A 144 2.35 8.19 -2.25
CA GLU A 144 2.27 9.67 -2.18
C GLU A 144 3.44 10.36 -2.88
N ASN A 145 4.65 9.79 -2.77
CA ASN A 145 5.86 10.41 -3.31
C ASN A 145 6.18 9.96 -4.74
N ASP A 146 5.72 8.78 -5.17
CA ASP A 146 5.96 8.25 -6.50
C ASP A 146 4.76 7.44 -7.03
N ILE A 147 3.65 8.15 -7.27
CA ILE A 147 2.40 7.59 -7.78
C ILE A 147 2.56 6.94 -9.18
N ALA A 148 3.63 7.27 -9.91
CA ALA A 148 3.91 6.66 -11.19
C ALA A 148 4.34 5.18 -11.04
N GLU A 149 4.98 4.83 -9.92
CA GLU A 149 5.43 3.48 -9.58
C GLU A 149 4.39 2.66 -8.79
N ILE A 150 3.15 3.15 -8.63
CA ILE A 150 2.12 2.54 -7.78
C ILE A 150 1.94 1.03 -8.03
N SER A 151 1.98 0.58 -9.29
CA SER A 151 1.87 -0.85 -9.61
C SER A 151 3.04 -1.68 -9.07
N SER A 152 4.26 -1.18 -9.15
CA SER A 152 5.45 -1.85 -8.61
C SER A 152 5.42 -1.88 -7.08
N ILE A 153 5.02 -0.76 -6.46
CA ILE A 153 4.86 -0.63 -5.01
C ILE A 153 3.86 -1.66 -4.49
N ILE A 154 2.65 -1.73 -5.06
CA ILE A 154 1.61 -2.68 -4.65
C ILE A 154 2.10 -4.13 -4.77
N ARG A 155 2.75 -4.47 -5.89
CA ARG A 155 3.27 -5.83 -6.10
C ARG A 155 4.28 -6.22 -5.04
N VAL A 156 5.23 -5.34 -4.74
CA VAL A 156 6.23 -5.58 -3.69
C VAL A 156 5.57 -5.73 -2.33
N THR A 157 4.62 -4.84 -2.00
CA THR A 157 3.93 -4.87 -0.73
C THR A 157 3.11 -6.15 -0.54
N ILE A 158 2.33 -6.57 -1.55
CA ILE A 158 1.59 -7.84 -1.50
C ILE A 158 2.55 -9.03 -1.39
N ASN A 159 3.62 -9.06 -2.19
CA ASN A 159 4.59 -10.16 -2.20
C ASN A 159 5.40 -10.28 -0.91
N SER A 160 5.47 -9.21 -0.12
CA SER A 160 6.12 -9.25 1.20
C SER A 160 5.38 -10.16 2.19
N GLY A 161 4.07 -10.36 2.01
CA GLY A 161 3.21 -11.09 2.94
C GLY A 161 3.08 -10.44 4.33
N ALA A 162 3.55 -9.20 4.51
CA ALA A 162 3.53 -8.48 5.78
C ALA A 162 2.11 -8.04 6.19
N ILE A 163 1.27 -7.76 5.21
CA ILE A 163 -0.10 -7.27 5.37
C ILE A 163 -1.07 -8.03 4.47
N ASP A 164 -2.34 -8.05 4.86
CA ASP A 164 -3.39 -8.71 4.11
C ASP A 164 -3.51 -8.11 2.68
N GLN A 165 -3.46 -8.96 1.67
CA GLN A 165 -3.45 -8.52 0.28
C GLN A 165 -4.72 -7.78 -0.14
N GLN A 166 -5.87 -8.11 0.46
CA GLN A 166 -7.12 -7.40 0.17
C GLN A 166 -7.08 -6.02 0.81
N SER A 167 -6.58 -5.91 2.05
CA SER A 167 -6.38 -4.62 2.72
C SER A 167 -5.49 -3.68 1.91
N VAL A 168 -4.42 -4.19 1.27
CA VAL A 168 -3.57 -3.39 0.36
C VAL A 168 -4.41 -2.82 -0.78
N VAL A 169 -5.18 -3.68 -1.45
CA VAL A 169 -5.99 -3.28 -2.61
C VAL A 169 -7.07 -2.28 -2.20
N ASP A 170 -7.84 -2.59 -1.17
CA ASP A 170 -8.96 -1.75 -0.71
C ASP A 170 -8.45 -0.36 -0.30
N THR A 171 -7.42 -0.30 0.55
CA THR A 171 -6.86 0.99 1.03
C THR A 171 -6.27 1.81 -0.11
N THR A 172 -5.57 1.16 -1.05
CA THR A 172 -4.93 1.87 -2.16
C THR A 172 -5.96 2.36 -3.18
N LEU A 173 -7.01 1.56 -3.45
CA LEU A 173 -8.13 1.96 -4.30
C LEU A 173 -8.91 3.14 -3.69
N GLU A 174 -9.18 3.11 -2.40
CA GLU A 174 -9.84 4.23 -1.70
C GLU A 174 -9.01 5.52 -1.75
N SER A 175 -7.68 5.39 -1.64
CA SER A 175 -6.76 6.54 -1.63
C SER A 175 -6.49 7.12 -3.02
N TYR A 176 -6.43 6.25 -4.04
CA TYR A 176 -6.08 6.60 -5.42
C TYR A 176 -7.08 6.00 -6.42
N PRO A 177 -8.37 6.40 -6.35
CA PRO A 177 -9.41 5.82 -7.20
C PRO A 177 -9.14 6.02 -8.70
N GLU A 178 -8.45 7.09 -9.09
CA GLU A 178 -8.03 7.34 -10.47
C GLU A 178 -7.00 6.34 -11.01
N LYS A 179 -6.40 5.53 -10.13
CA LYS A 179 -5.44 4.46 -10.44
C LYS A 179 -6.05 3.06 -10.41
N LEU A 180 -7.38 2.96 -10.43
CA LEU A 180 -8.12 1.68 -10.36
C LEU A 180 -7.51 0.61 -11.27
N LYS A 181 -7.28 0.93 -12.54
CA LYS A 181 -6.73 -0.03 -13.50
C LYS A 181 -5.34 -0.49 -13.08
N GLU A 182 -4.43 0.42 -12.77
CA GLU A 182 -3.06 0.14 -12.38
C GLU A 182 -2.97 -0.68 -11.08
N ILE A 183 -3.81 -0.35 -10.09
CA ILE A 183 -3.89 -1.01 -8.79
C ILE A 183 -4.42 -2.44 -8.97
N LEU A 184 -5.57 -2.59 -9.62
CA LEU A 184 -6.21 -3.87 -9.83
C LEU A 184 -5.33 -4.80 -10.68
N SER A 185 -4.74 -4.28 -11.76
CA SER A 185 -3.82 -5.07 -12.59
C SER A 185 -2.59 -5.52 -11.79
N ALA A 186 -2.03 -4.64 -10.96
CA ALA A 186 -0.86 -4.96 -10.13
C ALA A 186 -1.17 -6.06 -9.12
N ALA A 187 -2.32 -5.96 -8.44
CA ALA A 187 -2.75 -6.94 -7.46
C ALA A 187 -3.02 -8.32 -8.09
N ILE A 188 -3.75 -8.37 -9.21
CA ILE A 188 -4.03 -9.62 -9.94
C ILE A 188 -2.71 -10.27 -10.40
N ASN A 189 -1.76 -9.49 -10.90
CA ASN A 189 -0.46 -10.01 -11.30
C ASN A 189 0.40 -10.50 -10.12
N ALA A 190 0.23 -9.91 -8.94
CA ALA A 190 0.93 -10.37 -7.73
C ALA A 190 0.34 -11.69 -7.21
N VAL A 191 -0.99 -11.80 -7.17
CA VAL A 191 -1.71 -12.97 -6.64
C VAL A 191 -2.87 -13.36 -7.57
N PRO A 192 -2.58 -14.08 -8.69
CA PRO A 192 -3.60 -14.42 -9.69
C PRO A 192 -4.78 -15.24 -9.14
N ASP A 193 -4.55 -16.03 -8.09
CA ASP A 193 -5.59 -16.82 -7.44
C ASP A 193 -6.61 -15.98 -6.66
N SER A 194 -6.28 -14.72 -6.32
CA SER A 194 -7.18 -13.78 -5.63
C SER A 194 -7.95 -12.85 -6.58
N VAL A 195 -7.92 -13.11 -7.89
CA VAL A 195 -8.53 -12.25 -8.93
C VAL A 195 -9.99 -11.89 -8.65
N LEU A 196 -10.82 -12.86 -8.25
CA LEU A 196 -12.24 -12.62 -7.97
C LEU A 196 -12.45 -11.79 -6.70
N THR A 197 -11.58 -11.95 -5.70
CA THR A 197 -11.62 -11.15 -4.47
C THR A 197 -11.29 -9.70 -4.77
N PHE A 198 -10.23 -9.43 -5.53
CA PHE A 198 -9.87 -8.06 -5.91
C PHE A 198 -10.90 -7.41 -6.82
N MET A 199 -11.45 -8.18 -7.77
CA MET A 199 -12.54 -7.70 -8.61
C MET A 199 -13.78 -7.35 -7.77
N LYS A 200 -14.12 -8.19 -6.77
CA LYS A 200 -15.23 -7.90 -5.87
C LYS A 200 -15.02 -6.59 -5.12
N SER A 201 -13.86 -6.41 -4.49
CA SER A 201 -13.50 -5.17 -3.80
C SER A 201 -13.68 -3.96 -4.71
N ALA A 202 -13.16 -4.02 -5.94
CA ALA A 202 -13.26 -2.93 -6.90
C ALA A 202 -14.71 -2.63 -7.33
N LEU A 203 -15.55 -3.66 -7.54
CA LEU A 203 -16.97 -3.48 -7.84
C LEU A 203 -17.75 -2.90 -6.66
N ASP A 204 -17.44 -3.34 -5.44
CA ASP A 204 -18.09 -2.85 -4.22
C ASP A 204 -17.74 -1.37 -3.94
N LEU A 205 -16.48 -0.98 -4.20
CA LEU A 205 -16.00 0.41 -4.04
C LEU A 205 -16.46 1.34 -5.18
N PHE A 206 -16.49 0.83 -6.42
CA PHE A 206 -16.77 1.62 -7.62
C PHE A 206 -17.84 0.96 -8.50
N PRO A 207 -19.11 0.93 -8.05
CA PRO A 207 -20.20 0.30 -8.81
C PRO A 207 -20.39 0.95 -10.19
N ASP A 208 -20.13 2.25 -10.31
CA ASP A 208 -20.25 3.00 -11.57
C ASP A 208 -19.10 2.71 -12.56
N GLU A 209 -18.00 2.09 -12.11
CA GLU A 209 -16.83 1.74 -12.93
C GLU A 209 -16.82 0.26 -13.35
N THR A 210 -17.98 -0.40 -13.31
CA THR A 210 -18.15 -1.83 -13.66
C THR A 210 -17.45 -2.21 -14.98
N GLU A 211 -17.59 -1.38 -16.02
CA GLU A 211 -16.97 -1.63 -17.33
C GLU A 211 -15.43 -1.67 -17.23
N GLN A 212 -14.83 -0.73 -16.49
CA GLN A 212 -13.38 -0.65 -16.30
C GLN A 212 -12.86 -1.80 -15.42
N VAL A 213 -13.58 -2.15 -14.35
CA VAL A 213 -13.20 -3.24 -13.44
C VAL A 213 -13.20 -4.58 -14.18
N VAL A 214 -14.27 -4.89 -14.92
CA VAL A 214 -14.40 -6.14 -15.67
C VAL A 214 -13.36 -6.22 -16.78
N SER A 215 -13.20 -5.16 -17.58
CA SER A 215 -12.22 -5.15 -18.67
C SER A 215 -10.78 -5.29 -18.17
N THR A 216 -10.42 -4.60 -17.08
CA THR A 216 -9.11 -4.73 -16.45
C THR A 216 -8.86 -6.16 -15.96
N THR A 217 -9.86 -6.77 -15.31
CA THR A 217 -9.75 -8.13 -14.78
C THR A 217 -9.55 -9.15 -15.91
N ILE A 218 -10.35 -9.06 -16.98
CA ILE A 218 -10.27 -9.94 -18.15
C ILE A 218 -8.94 -9.77 -18.88
N THR A 219 -8.51 -8.54 -19.13
CA THR A 219 -7.27 -8.28 -19.87
C THR A 219 -6.00 -8.63 -19.08
N THR A 220 -6.07 -8.66 -17.75
CA THR A 220 -4.93 -9.01 -16.89
C THR A 220 -4.81 -10.51 -16.66
N HIS A 221 -5.92 -11.26 -16.64
CA HIS A 221 -5.91 -12.70 -16.41
C HIS A 221 -5.87 -13.51 -17.71
N SER A 222 -5.39 -14.76 -17.65
CA SER A 222 -5.47 -15.71 -18.76
C SER A 222 -6.91 -16.11 -19.11
N SER A 223 -7.10 -16.55 -20.36
CA SER A 223 -8.41 -16.79 -20.97
C SER A 223 -9.23 -17.91 -20.36
N ASP A 224 -8.64 -18.78 -19.54
CA ASP A 224 -9.29 -19.91 -18.90
C ASP A 224 -10.29 -19.52 -17.80
N LYS A 225 -10.22 -18.29 -17.27
CA LYS A 225 -11.15 -17.78 -16.25
C LYS A 225 -12.17 -16.75 -16.74
N HIS A 226 -12.23 -16.44 -18.04
CA HIS A 226 -13.12 -15.39 -18.55
C HIS A 226 -14.59 -15.63 -18.21
N GLN A 227 -15.10 -16.86 -18.38
CA GLN A 227 -16.48 -17.20 -18.01
C GLN A 227 -16.74 -17.06 -16.51
N GLU A 228 -15.77 -17.43 -15.67
CA GLU A 228 -15.88 -17.32 -14.23
C GLU A 228 -15.93 -15.85 -13.80
N ILE A 229 -15.05 -15.01 -14.36
CA ILE A 229 -15.01 -13.57 -14.13
C ILE A 229 -16.35 -12.91 -14.50
N VAL A 230 -16.87 -13.20 -15.69
CA VAL A 230 -18.15 -12.63 -16.15
C VAL A 230 -19.32 -13.07 -15.28
N ASN A 231 -19.43 -14.36 -14.96
CA ASN A 231 -20.49 -14.85 -14.08
C ASN A 231 -20.38 -14.23 -12.70
N PHE A 232 -19.18 -14.17 -12.14
CA PHE A 232 -18.96 -13.60 -10.82
C PHE A 232 -19.40 -12.14 -10.74
N ALA A 233 -19.08 -11.32 -11.76
CA ALA A 233 -19.51 -9.93 -11.79
C ALA A 233 -21.04 -9.81 -11.77
N ILE A 234 -21.73 -10.58 -12.63
CA ILE A 234 -23.20 -10.60 -12.71
C ILE A 234 -23.81 -11.10 -11.39
N ASP A 235 -23.30 -12.20 -10.83
CA ASP A 235 -23.75 -12.79 -9.58
C ASP A 235 -23.54 -11.85 -8.38
N ASN A 236 -22.61 -10.89 -8.49
CA ASN A 236 -22.36 -9.83 -7.51
C ASN A 236 -23.11 -8.52 -7.82
N GLY A 237 -24.09 -8.54 -8.72
CA GLY A 237 -25.02 -7.43 -8.96
C GLY A 237 -24.58 -6.42 -10.02
N ALA A 238 -23.50 -6.69 -10.76
CA ALA A 238 -23.11 -5.88 -11.90
C ALA A 238 -24.14 -6.03 -13.05
N ASP A 239 -24.38 -4.94 -13.78
CA ASP A 239 -25.31 -4.96 -14.90
C ASP A 239 -24.83 -5.91 -16.01
N LYS A 240 -25.69 -6.87 -16.36
CA LYS A 240 -25.36 -7.93 -17.33
C LYS A 240 -24.98 -7.39 -18.70
N GLU A 241 -25.65 -6.33 -19.18
CA GLU A 241 -25.35 -5.77 -20.50
C GLU A 241 -23.98 -5.08 -20.49
N ILE A 242 -23.66 -4.32 -19.43
CA ILE A 242 -22.35 -3.68 -19.24
C ILE A 242 -21.23 -4.73 -19.16
N VAL A 243 -21.41 -5.77 -18.34
CA VAL A 243 -20.39 -6.82 -18.16
C VAL A 243 -20.13 -7.55 -19.48
N ILE A 244 -21.18 -7.93 -20.23
CA ILE A 244 -21.02 -8.63 -21.50
C ILE A 244 -20.36 -7.72 -22.54
N LYS A 245 -20.73 -6.44 -22.61
CA LYS A 245 -20.06 -5.46 -23.47
C LYS A 245 -18.57 -5.36 -23.15
N ALA A 246 -18.22 -5.15 -21.88
CA ALA A 246 -16.83 -5.04 -21.43
C ALA A 246 -16.00 -6.29 -21.78
N ALA A 247 -16.58 -7.48 -21.60
CA ALA A 247 -15.93 -8.74 -21.95
C ALA A 247 -15.67 -8.87 -23.45
N LEU A 248 -16.66 -8.54 -24.30
CA LEU A 248 -16.49 -8.56 -25.75
C LEU A 248 -15.43 -7.58 -26.23
N GLU A 249 -15.42 -6.36 -25.69
CA GLU A 249 -14.43 -5.33 -26.03
C GLU A 249 -13.02 -5.69 -25.54
N SER A 250 -12.94 -6.52 -24.49
CA SER A 250 -11.69 -7.08 -23.97
C SER A 250 -11.21 -8.34 -24.71
N GLY A 251 -11.92 -8.76 -25.76
CA GLY A 251 -11.50 -9.86 -26.63
C GLY A 251 -12.02 -11.25 -26.24
N VAL A 252 -13.00 -11.35 -25.32
CA VAL A 252 -13.66 -12.63 -25.03
C VAL A 252 -14.54 -13.05 -26.21
N ASP A 253 -14.47 -14.32 -26.59
CA ASP A 253 -15.20 -14.84 -27.75
C ASP A 253 -16.72 -14.85 -27.51
N LYS A 254 -17.50 -14.49 -28.55
CA LYS A 254 -18.97 -14.46 -28.48
C LYS A 254 -19.58 -15.83 -28.18
N GLU A 255 -19.02 -16.92 -28.72
CA GLU A 255 -19.47 -18.29 -28.46
C GLU A 255 -19.16 -18.72 -27.03
N GLU A 256 -18.06 -18.23 -26.45
CA GLU A 256 -17.71 -18.42 -25.05
C GLU A 256 -18.75 -17.76 -24.12
N LEU A 257 -19.16 -16.53 -24.45
CA LEU A 257 -20.19 -15.80 -23.68
C LEU A 257 -21.61 -16.29 -23.95
N ALA A 258 -21.93 -16.86 -25.12
CA ALA A 258 -23.25 -17.39 -25.45
C ALA A 258 -23.70 -18.51 -24.51
N LYS A 259 -22.75 -19.25 -23.92
CA LYS A 259 -23.03 -20.25 -22.88
C LYS A 259 -23.61 -19.62 -21.61
N LEU A 260 -23.30 -18.35 -21.32
CA LEU A 260 -23.78 -17.61 -20.15
C LEU A 260 -25.24 -17.18 -20.30
N ALA A 261 -25.67 -16.85 -21.52
CA ALA A 261 -27.07 -16.51 -21.81
C ALA A 261 -28.03 -17.71 -21.72
N SER A 262 -27.50 -18.94 -21.64
CA SER A 262 -28.29 -20.17 -21.53
C SER A 262 -28.58 -20.61 -20.08
N ARG A 263 -27.94 -20.00 -19.07
CA ARG A 263 -28.36 -20.10 -17.66
C ARG A 263 -29.64 -19.31 -17.49
N LYS A 264 -30.78 -20.01 -17.53
CA LYS A 264 -32.08 -19.48 -17.13
C LYS A 264 -32.06 -19.17 -15.64
N ASP A 265 -32.59 -17.99 -15.29
CA ASP A 265 -32.99 -17.60 -13.93
C ASP A 265 -33.83 -18.67 -13.23
#